data_AF-A0A318K5H2-F1
#
_entry.id   AF-A0A318K5H2-F1
#
_cell.length_a   1.000
_cell.length_b   1.000
_cell.length_c   1.000
_cell.angle_alpha   90.00
_cell.angle_beta   90.00
_cell.angle_gamma   90.00
#
_symmetry.space_group_name_H-M   'P 1'
#
loop_
_entity.id
_entity.type
_entity.pdbx_description
1 polymer ?
#
loop_
_entity_poly.entity_id
_entity_poly.type
_entity_poly.pdbx_seq_one_letter_code
_entity_poly.pdbx_strand_id
1 'polypeptide(L)'
;MNDSPVTSPNPHDPSLDQAVALHAAATRLEAEFEGRIDDDAIEQFLRSAYDHVAEDATIDNFLPLLAERYTREWLSALVEQQSGAG
;
A
#
# COMPACT_ATOMS: atom_id res chain seq x y z
N MET A 1 -17.62 -8.69 -35.05
CA MET A 1 -17.67 -7.81 -33.86
C MET A 1 -16.97 -8.54 -32.73
N ASN A 2 -15.93 -7.96 -32.15
CA ASN A 2 -15.18 -8.56 -31.04
C ASN A 2 -15.82 -8.09 -29.74
N ASP A 3 -16.70 -8.90 -29.15
CA ASP A 3 -17.19 -8.70 -27.78
C ASP A 3 -16.09 -9.15 -26.81
N SER A 4 -15.03 -8.33 -26.70
CA SER A 4 -14.14 -8.43 -25.54
C SER A 4 -14.93 -7.98 -24.31
N PRO A 5 -14.91 -8.74 -23.20
CA PRO A 5 -15.55 -8.29 -21.98
C PRO A 5 -14.85 -7.00 -21.57
N VAL A 6 -15.59 -5.90 -21.54
CA VAL A 6 -15.13 -4.67 -20.91
C VAL A 6 -15.04 -5.04 -19.43
N THR A 7 -13.83 -5.30 -18.94
CA THR A 7 -13.60 -5.48 -17.51
C THR A 7 -14.08 -4.19 -16.85
N SER A 8 -15.24 -4.24 -16.19
CA SER A 8 -15.68 -3.13 -15.36
C SER A 8 -14.54 -2.84 -14.39
N PRO A 9 -14.09 -1.58 -14.26
CA PRO A 9 -13.05 -1.24 -13.31
C PRO A 9 -13.47 -1.77 -11.94
N ASN A 10 -12.60 -2.53 -11.27
CA ASN A 10 -12.85 -2.88 -9.89
C ASN A 10 -12.92 -1.55 -9.12
N PRO A 11 -13.96 -1.26 -8.32
CA PRO A 11 -14.05 0.00 -7.57
C PRO A 11 -12.85 0.27 -6.66
N HIS A 12 -12.02 -0.75 -6.40
CA HIS A 12 -10.82 -0.68 -5.58
C HIS A 12 -9.54 -0.53 -6.41
N ASP A 13 -9.60 -0.56 -7.74
CA ASP A 13 -8.40 -0.32 -8.55
C ASP A 13 -7.97 1.15 -8.39
N PRO A 14 -6.69 1.42 -8.04
CA PRO A 14 -6.21 2.78 -7.91
C PRO A 14 -6.29 3.52 -9.25
N SER A 15 -6.66 4.80 -9.18
CA SER A 15 -6.46 5.70 -10.31
C SER A 15 -4.98 5.77 -10.71
N LEU A 16 -4.66 6.25 -11.91
CA LEU A 16 -3.26 6.37 -12.35
C LEU A 16 -2.43 7.22 -11.38
N ASP A 17 -2.98 8.35 -10.92
CA ASP A 17 -2.30 9.24 -9.97
C ASP A 17 -2.08 8.53 -8.62
N GLN A 18 -3.05 7.75 -8.17
CA GLN A 18 -2.92 6.94 -6.95
C GLN A 18 -1.89 5.82 -7.12
N ALA A 19 -1.84 5.17 -8.28
CA ALA A 19 -0.85 4.14 -8.56
C ALA A 19 0.58 4.71 -8.55
N VAL A 20 0.79 5.91 -9.12
CA VAL A 20 2.07 6.62 -9.05
C VAL A 20 2.41 7.02 -7.62
N ALA A 21 1.43 7.50 -6.85
CA ALA A 21 1.63 7.86 -5.45
C ALA A 21 1.96 6.65 -4.58
N LEU A 22 1.31 5.50 -4.81
CA LEU A 22 1.59 4.24 -4.13
C LEU A 22 2.98 3.72 -4.46
N HIS A 23 3.41 3.78 -5.72
CA HIS A 23 4.77 3.42 -6.09
C HIS A 23 5.81 4.30 -5.37
N ALA A 24 5.59 5.63 -5.34
CA ALA A 24 6.46 6.53 -4.62
C ALA A 24 6.46 6.27 -3.09
N ALA A 25 5.33 5.83 -2.54
CA ALA A 25 5.23 5.43 -1.13
C ALA A 25 5.99 4.13 -0.84
N ALA A 26 5.89 3.13 -1.72
CA ALA A 26 6.65 1.88 -1.64
C ALA A 26 8.15 2.17 -1.57
N THR A 27 8.68 2.95 -2.53
CA THR A 27 10.10 3.35 -2.55
C THR A 27 10.55 4.07 -1.28
N ARG A 28 9.68 4.88 -0.66
CA ARG A 28 10.02 5.54 0.62
C ARG A 28 10.07 4.55 1.78
N LEU A 29 9.12 3.61 1.84
CA LEU A 29 9.06 2.60 2.89
C LEU A 29 10.21 1.59 2.76
N GLU A 30 10.51 1.12 1.56
CA GLU A 30 11.66 0.26 1.26
C GLU A 30 12.97 0.88 1.77
N ALA A 31 13.19 2.17 1.45
CA ALA A 31 14.36 2.90 1.95
C ALA A 31 14.35 3.08 3.48
N GLU A 32 13.18 3.26 4.10
CA GLU A 32 13.05 3.42 5.56
C GLU A 32 13.31 2.11 6.33
N PHE A 33 12.96 0.97 5.73
CA PHE A 33 13.03 -0.36 6.34
C PHE A 33 14.10 -1.27 5.72
N GLU A 34 15.02 -0.70 4.95
CA GLU A 34 16.09 -1.42 4.24
C GLU A 34 16.83 -2.41 5.16
N GLY A 35 16.91 -3.67 4.72
CA GLY A 35 17.59 -4.74 5.45
C GLY A 35 16.89 -5.21 6.72
N ARG A 36 15.72 -4.66 7.06
CA ARG A 36 14.87 -5.08 8.19
C ARG A 36 13.61 -5.81 7.75
N ILE A 37 13.06 -5.42 6.60
CA ILE A 37 11.88 -6.02 5.96
C ILE A 37 12.17 -6.15 4.46
N ASP A 38 11.74 -7.24 3.84
CA ASP A 38 11.87 -7.46 2.39
C ASP A 38 10.98 -6.49 1.59
N ASP A 39 11.50 -5.95 0.49
CA ASP A 39 10.79 -4.98 -0.36
C ASP A 39 9.45 -5.53 -0.89
N ASP A 40 9.43 -6.77 -1.38
CA ASP A 40 8.20 -7.46 -1.85
C ASP A 40 7.12 -7.53 -0.74
N ALA A 41 7.55 -7.69 0.51
CA ALA A 41 6.63 -7.72 1.64
C ALA A 41 6.07 -6.32 1.93
N ILE A 42 6.91 -5.28 1.88
CA ILE A 42 6.48 -3.88 2.02
C ILE A 42 5.45 -3.51 0.96
N GLU A 43 5.70 -3.86 -0.32
CA GLU A 43 4.75 -3.62 -1.41
C GLU A 43 3.40 -4.30 -1.15
N GLN A 44 3.42 -5.56 -0.67
CA GLN A 44 2.21 -6.32 -0.36
C GLN A 44 1.43 -5.76 0.83
N PHE A 45 2.12 -5.31 1.89
CA PHE A 45 1.47 -4.64 3.01
C PHE A 45 0.86 -3.31 2.59
N LEU A 46 1.58 -2.53 1.77
CA LEU A 46 1.08 -1.25 1.27
C LEU A 46 -0.17 -1.43 0.39
N ARG A 47 -0.17 -2.44 -0.50
CA ARG A 47 -1.35 -2.80 -1.29
C ARG A 47 -2.53 -3.17 -0.40
N SER A 48 -2.30 -4.02 0.60
CA SER A 48 -3.35 -4.47 1.52
C SER A 48 -3.91 -3.31 2.36
N ALA A 49 -3.04 -2.40 2.81
CA ALA A 49 -3.44 -1.20 3.51
C ALA A 49 -4.28 -0.28 2.62
N TYR A 50 -3.90 -0.12 1.34
CA TYR A 50 -4.68 0.64 0.37
C TYR A 50 -6.07 0.06 0.16
N ASP A 51 -6.17 -1.25 -0.07
CA ASP A 51 -7.46 -1.92 -0.26
C ASP A 51 -8.35 -1.73 0.97
N HIS A 52 -7.79 -1.87 2.17
CA HIS A 52 -8.51 -1.66 3.43
C HIS A 52 -9.01 -0.22 3.61
N VAL A 53 -8.19 0.80 3.33
CA VAL A 53 -8.64 2.19 3.49
C VAL A 53 -9.61 2.62 2.38
N ALA A 54 -9.54 1.98 1.21
CA ALA A 54 -10.44 2.25 0.08
C ALA A 54 -11.86 1.72 0.31
N GLU A 55 -12.04 0.69 1.16
CA GLU A 55 -13.36 0.10 1.48
C GLU A 55 -14.37 1.14 2.02
N ASP A 56 -13.91 2.08 2.85
CA ASP A 56 -14.78 3.02 3.59
C ASP A 56 -14.59 4.49 3.18
N ALA A 57 -13.74 4.77 2.19
CA ALA A 57 -13.40 6.14 1.86
C ALA A 57 -14.51 6.86 1.07
N THR A 58 -14.79 8.09 1.49
CA THR A 58 -15.64 9.04 0.76
C THR A 58 -14.82 10.12 0.03
N ILE A 59 -13.50 10.16 0.26
CA ILE A 59 -12.55 11.09 -0.36
C ILE A 59 -11.29 10.33 -0.78
N ASP A 60 -11.15 10.11 -2.09
CA ASP A 60 -10.17 9.18 -2.63
C ASP A 60 -8.75 9.76 -2.72
N ASN A 61 -8.61 11.08 -2.72
CA ASN A 61 -7.32 11.77 -2.92
C ASN A 61 -6.30 11.49 -1.81
N PHE A 62 -6.74 11.05 -0.63
CA PHE A 62 -5.87 10.78 0.51
C PHE A 62 -5.54 9.29 0.68
N LEU A 63 -6.13 8.41 -0.14
CA LEU A 63 -5.96 6.96 0.00
C LEU A 63 -4.49 6.51 -0.01
N PRO A 64 -3.62 6.95 -0.94
CA PRO A 64 -2.21 6.55 -0.92
C PRO A 64 -1.46 7.01 0.33
N LEU A 65 -1.76 8.20 0.83
CA LEU A 65 -1.12 8.75 2.04
C LEU A 65 -1.56 8.00 3.31
N LEU A 66 -2.84 7.64 3.39
CA LEU A 66 -3.38 6.85 4.50
C LEU A 66 -2.80 5.43 4.49
N ALA A 67 -2.74 4.81 3.31
CA ALA A 67 -2.13 3.49 3.14
C ALA A 67 -0.65 3.48 3.56
N GLU A 68 0.13 4.48 3.12
CA GLU A 68 1.54 4.63 3.50
C GLU A 68 1.69 4.78 5.02
N ARG A 69 0.89 5.66 5.63
CA ARG A 69 0.95 5.89 7.08
C ARG A 69 0.61 4.61 7.84
N TYR A 70 -0.49 3.94 7.49
CA TYR A 70 -0.89 2.70 8.14
C TYR A 70 0.22 1.64 8.06
N THR A 71 0.78 1.47 6.88
CA THR A 71 1.87 0.52 6.62
C THR A 71 3.11 0.85 7.45
N ARG A 72 3.51 2.13 7.51
CA ARG A 72 4.65 2.59 8.32
C ARG A 72 4.51 2.26 9.80
N GLU A 73 3.35 2.54 10.39
CA GLU A 73 3.09 2.25 11.80
C GLU A 73 3.16 0.74 12.07
N TRP A 74 2.57 -0.06 11.19
CA TRP A 74 2.58 -1.52 11.31
C TRP A 74 3.98 -2.11 11.18
N LEU A 75 4.77 -1.68 10.20
CA LEU A 75 6.16 -2.12 10.00
C LEU A 75 7.05 -1.71 11.19
N SER A 76 6.87 -0.50 11.72
CA SER A 76 7.61 -0.01 12.89
C SER A 76 7.38 -0.90 14.10
N ALA A 77 6.11 -1.22 14.37
CA ALA A 77 5.73 -2.12 15.47
C ALA A 77 6.31 -3.54 15.26
N LEU A 78 6.19 -4.10 14.06
CA LEU A 78 6.74 -5.42 13.74
C LEU A 78 8.24 -5.49 13.99
N VAL A 79 8.96 -4.45 13.59
CA VAL A 79 10.41 -4.34 13.74
C VAL A 79 10.83 -4.18 15.20
N GLU A 80 10.08 -3.42 15.99
CA GLU A 80 10.29 -3.31 17.44
C GLU A 80 10.10 -4.66 18.14
N GLN A 81 9.05 -5.41 17.77
CA GLN A 81 8.79 -6.75 18.31
C GLN A 81 9.91 -7.75 18.00
N GLN A 82 10.47 -7.71 16.79
CA GLN A 82 11.61 -8.56 16.41
C GLN A 82 12.89 -8.20 17.17
N SER A 83 13.05 -6.92 17.56
CA SER A 83 14.24 -6.43 18.26
C SER A 83 14.19 -6.69 19.77
N GLY A 84 12.97 -6.73 20.36
CA GLY A 84 12.74 -6.99 21.78
C GLY A 84 12.71 -8.47 22.19
N ALA A 85 12.85 -9.40 21.23
CA ALA A 85 12.83 -10.84 21.46
C ALA A 85 14.21 -11.45 21.80
N GLY A 86 15.18 -10.61 22.24
CA GLY A 86 16.55 -11.01 22.60
C GLY A 86 16.76 -11.26 24.09
#